data_AF-A0A1F4QHN3-F1
#
_entry.id   AF-A0A1F4QHN3-F1
#
_cell.length_a   1.000
_cell.length_b   1.000
_cell.length_c   1.000
_cell.angle_alpha   90.00
_cell.angle_beta   90.00
_cell.angle_gamma   90.00
#
_symmetry.space_group_name_H-M   'P 1'
#
loop_
_entity.id
_entity.type
_entity.pdbx_description
1 polymer ?
#
loop_
_entity_poly.entity_id
_entity_poly.type
_entity_poly.pdbx_seq_one_letter_code
_entity_poly.pdbx_strand_id
1 'polypeptide(L)' 'MRYSVLIEPVSEEGFEGYCYAHVPSLDLTTHGEGIEGALQAAQDLVEAWVAEKRAHGEEVPRERRSVIAQIEVADAVLRS' A
#
# COMPACT_ATOMS: atom_id res chain seq x y z
N MET A 1 3.56 15.30 4.38
CA MET A 1 4.51 14.23 4.02
C MET A 1 3.97 13.53 2.79
N ARG A 2 4.78 12.81 2.03
CA ARG A 2 4.33 12.10 0.83
C ARG A 2 4.88 10.69 0.90
N TYR A 3 4.04 9.73 0.53
CA TYR A 3 4.40 8.33 0.47
C TYR A 3 3.97 7.77 -0.88
N SER A 4 4.71 6.80 -1.37
CA SER A 4 4.39 6.06 -2.58
C SER A 4 3.38 4.96 -2.25
N VAL A 5 2.41 4.77 -3.13
CA VAL A 5 1.37 3.75 -2.98
C VAL A 5 1.44 2.80 -4.18
N LEU A 6 1.56 1.51 -3.92
CA LEU A 6 1.38 0.45 -4.90
C LEU A 6 -0.10 0.05 -4.91
N ILE A 7 -0.71 0.03 -6.10
CA ILE A 7 -2.12 -0.31 -6.27
C ILE A 7 -2.22 -1.61 -7.06
N GLU A 8 -2.98 -2.56 -6.53
CA GLU A 8 -3.17 -3.88 -7.14
C GLU A 8 -4.66 -4.25 -7.14
N PRO A 9 -5.27 -4.65 -8.27
CA PRO A 9 -6.64 -5.14 -8.28
C PRO A 9 -6.80 -6.38 -7.38
N VAL A 10 -7.89 -6.45 -6.64
CA VAL A 10 -8.22 -7.62 -5.82
C VAL A 10 -8.76 -8.72 -6.74
N SER A 11 -8.30 -9.96 -6.56
CA SER A 11 -8.74 -11.14 -7.33
C SER A 11 -9.53 -12.16 -6.49
N GLU A 12 -9.97 -11.73 -5.30
CA GLU A 12 -10.72 -12.54 -4.34
C GLU A 12 -12.24 -12.39 -4.56
N GLU A 13 -12.98 -13.48 -4.35
CA GLU A 13 -14.44 -13.50 -4.45
C GLU A 13 -15.08 -12.53 -3.43
N GLY A 14 -16.02 -11.70 -3.87
CA GLY A 14 -16.69 -10.70 -3.02
C GLY A 14 -15.96 -9.34 -2.93
N PHE A 15 -14.85 -9.18 -3.64
CA PHE A 15 -14.09 -7.93 -3.75
C PHE A 15 -14.04 -7.40 -5.20
N GLU A 16 -15.06 -7.71 -5.98
CA GLU A 16 -15.14 -7.28 -7.37
C GLU A 16 -15.07 -5.75 -7.47
N GLY A 17 -14.12 -5.24 -8.25
CA GLY A 17 -13.90 -3.81 -8.41
C GLY A 17 -13.05 -3.15 -7.32
N TYR A 18 -12.62 -3.89 -6.29
CA TYR A 18 -11.70 -3.36 -5.28
C TYR A 18 -10.25 -3.39 -5.74
N CYS A 19 -9.45 -2.51 -5.14
CA CYS A 19 -8.00 -2.52 -5.24
C CYS A 19 -7.38 -2.51 -3.84
N TYR A 20 -6.29 -3.25 -3.67
CA TYR A 20 -5.36 -3.05 -2.55
C TYR A 20 -4.55 -1.79 -2.77
N ALA A 21 -4.26 -1.08 -1.69
CA ALA A 21 -3.31 0.01 -1.63
C ALA A 21 -2.26 -0.31 -0.57
N HIS A 22 -1.03 -0.50 -1.01
CA HIS A 22 0.12 -0.79 -0.16
C HIS A 22 1.06 0.42 -0.11
N VAL A 23 1.48 0.83 1.08
CA VAL A 23 2.43 1.92 1.33
C VAL A 23 3.75 1.31 1.81
N PRO A 24 4.72 1.03 0.91
CA PRO A 24 5.87 0.17 1.24
C PRO A 24 6.78 0.75 2.32
N SER A 25 6.96 2.07 2.32
CA SER A 25 7.85 2.73 3.29
C SER A 25 7.31 2.74 4.73
N LEU A 26 6.04 2.38 4.91
CA LEU A 26 5.38 2.29 6.23
C LEU A 26 4.92 0.87 6.58
N ASP A 27 5.04 -0.08 5.66
CA ASP A 27 4.48 -1.43 5.79
C ASP A 27 2.98 -1.43 6.14
N LEU A 28 2.21 -0.59 5.44
CA LEU A 28 0.77 -0.46 5.61
C LEU A 28 0.05 -0.94 4.36
N THR A 29 -1.07 -1.64 4.55
CA THR A 29 -1.92 -2.11 3.45
C THR A 29 -3.39 -1.92 3.82
N THR A 30 -4.17 -1.46 2.86
CA THR A 30 -5.64 -1.35 2.95
C THR A 30 -6.26 -1.67 1.58
N HIS A 31 -7.57 -1.57 1.46
CA HIS A 31 -8.28 -1.72 0.20
C HIS A 31 -9.42 -0.72 0.09
N GLY A 32 -9.85 -0.46 -1.13
CA GLY A 32 -11.04 0.34 -1.41
C GLY A 32 -11.58 0.05 -2.80
N GLU A 33 -12.81 0.50 -3.07
CA GLU A 33 -13.43 0.35 -4.37
C GLU A 33 -12.70 1.21 -5.41
N GLY A 34 -12.18 0.56 -6.45
CA GLY A 34 -11.36 1.18 -7.49
C GLY A 34 -10.06 1.81 -6.97
N ILE A 35 -9.34 2.46 -7.89
CA ILE A 35 -8.06 3.12 -7.58
C ILE A 35 -8.27 4.30 -6.62
N GLU A 36 -9.31 5.10 -6.84
CA GLU A 36 -9.59 6.29 -6.03
C GLU A 36 -9.99 5.93 -4.60
N GLY A 37 -10.87 4.94 -4.43
CA GLY A 37 -11.27 4.46 -3.11
C GLY A 37 -10.10 3.85 -2.34
N ALA A 38 -9.24 3.08 -3.01
CA ALA A 38 -8.04 2.51 -2.39
C ALA A 38 -7.04 3.59 -1.96
N LEU A 39 -6.84 4.65 -2.77
CA LEU A 39 -5.99 5.79 -2.41
C LEU A 39 -6.56 6.58 -1.23
N GLN A 40 -7.88 6.81 -1.19
CA GLN A 40 -8.52 7.47 -0.06
C GLN A 40 -8.36 6.66 1.23
N ALA A 41 -8.63 5.35 1.17
CA ALA A 41 -8.44 4.45 2.31
C ALA A 41 -6.98 4.44 2.78
N ALA A 42 -6.01 4.49 1.86
CA ALA A 42 -4.59 4.55 2.20
C ALA A 42 -4.23 5.87 2.90
N GLN A 43 -4.79 7.00 2.44
CA GLN A 43 -4.61 8.28 3.11
C GLN A 43 -5.15 8.23 4.54
N ASP A 44 -6.39 7.76 4.73
CA ASP A 44 -7.04 7.67 6.04
C ASP A 44 -6.21 6.79 7.00
N LEU A 45 -5.74 5.63 6.52
CA LEU A 45 -4.90 4.71 7.30
C LEU A 45 -3.57 5.37 7.70
N VAL A 46 -2.89 6.03 6.77
CA VAL A 46 -1.61 6.72 7.05
C VAL A 46 -1.80 7.84 8.06
N GLU A 47 -2.86 8.62 7.95
CA GLU A 47 -3.16 9.70 8.90
C GLU A 47 -3.42 9.17 10.31
N ALA A 48 -4.22 8.10 10.44
CA ALA A 48 -4.47 7.44 11.73
C ALA A 48 -3.19 6.87 12.34
N TRP A 49 -2.38 6.17 11.55
CA TRP A 49 -1.10 5.59 11.99
C TRP A 49 -0.12 6.67 12.44
N VAL A 50 0.00 7.78 11.70
CA VAL A 50 0.86 8.92 12.08
C VAL A 50 0.39 9.54 13.40
N ALA A 51 -0.93 9.67 13.61
CA ALA A 51 -1.48 10.20 14.84
C ALA A 51 -1.14 9.30 16.04
N GLU A 52 -1.28 7.97 15.88
CA GLU A 52 -0.92 6.98 16.91
C GLU A 52 0.57 7.07 17.28
N LYS A 53 1.47 7.06 16.28
CA LYS A 53 2.92 7.18 16.52
C LYS A 53 3.26 8.44 17.32
N ARG A 54 2.68 9.58 16.95
CA ARG A 54 2.89 10.84 17.65
C ARG A 54 2.35 10.81 19.08
N ALA A 55 1.21 10.17 19.31
CA ALA A 55 0.62 10.04 20.64
C ALA A 55 1.52 9.22 21.59
N HIS A 56 2.27 8.26 21.06
CA HIS A 56 3.24 7.45 21.81
C HIS A 56 4.66 8.03 21.83
N GLY A 57 4.88 9.22 21.26
CA GLY A 57 6.21 9.84 21.19
C GLY A 57 7.18 9.09 20.27
N GLU A 58 6.67 8.26 19.36
CA GLU A 58 7.47 7.51 18.39
C GLU A 58 7.84 8.38 17.19
N GLU A 59 8.98 8.05 16.56
CA GLU A 59 9.39 8.71 15.33
C GLU A 59 8.48 8.32 14.15
N VAL A 60 8.12 9.30 13.33
CA VAL A 60 7.39 9.07 12.09
C VAL A 60 8.37 9.07 10.93
N PRO A 61 8.61 7.91 10.27
CA PRO A 61 9.53 7.82 9.14
C PRO A 61 9.04 8.70 7.98
N ARG A 62 9.98 9.37 7.31
CA ARG A 62 9.71 10.15 6.10
C ARG A 62 10.28 9.44 4.89
N GLU A 63 9.44 9.17 3.91
CA GLU A 63 9.91 8.70 2.61
C GLU A 63 10.73 9.79 1.92
N ARG A 64 11.90 9.43 1.38
CA ARG A 64 12.78 10.37 0.66
C ARG A 64 12.49 10.35 -0.83
N ARG A 65 12.87 9.26 -1.51
CA ARG A 65 12.67 9.02 -2.93
C ARG A 65 12.42 7.53 -3.12
N SER A 66 11.31 7.20 -3.76
CA SER A 66 10.96 5.82 -4.09
C SER A 66 11.15 5.57 -5.57
N VAL A 67 11.53 4.34 -5.90
CA VAL A 67 11.58 3.81 -7.26
C VAL A 67 10.74 2.55 -7.23
N ILE A 68 9.67 2.53 -8.02
CA ILE A 68 8.85 1.33 -8.23
C ILE A 68 9.33 0.67 -9.52
N ALA A 69 9.63 -0.62 -9.44
CA ALA A 69 10.09 -1.41 -10.56
C ALA A 69 9.48 -2.81 -10.49
N GLN A 70 9.39 -3.46 -11.65
CA GLN A 70 8.95 -4.84 -11.79
C GLN A 70 10.10 -5.65 -12.39
N ILE A 71 10.21 -6.92 -11.99
CA ILE A 71 11.12 -7.89 -12.59
C ILE A 71 10.30 -9.01 -13.21
N GLU A 72 10.77 -9.55 -14.32
CA GLU A 72 10.19 -10.74 -14.93
C GLU A 72 10.92 -11.97 -14.38
N VAL A 73 10.14 -13.01 -14.05
CA VAL A 73 10.67 -14.29 -13.57
C VAL A 73 10.17 -15.38 -14.52
N ALA A 74 11.06 -16.27 -14.94
CA ALA A 74 10.72 -17.33 -15.87
C ALA A 74 9.75 -18.36 -15.26
N ASP A 75 8.72 -18.74 -16.01
CA ASP A 75 7.71 -19.75 -15.62
C ASP A 75 8.32 -21.08 -15.13
N ALA A 76 9.50 -21.45 -15.64
CA ALA A 76 10.19 -22.67 -15.24
C ALA A 76 10.52 -22.72 -13.74
N VAL A 77 10.58 -21.56 -13.06
CA VAL A 77 10.81 -21.48 -11.60
C VAL A 77 9.56 -21.87 -10.81
N LEU A 78 8.36 -21.75 -11.39
CA LEU A 78 7.08 -22.00 -10.72
C LEU A 78 6.65 -23.48 -10.73
N ARG A 79 7.31 -24.31 -11.55
CA ARG A 79 7.00 -25.75 -11.69
C ARG A 79 8.13 -26.57 -11.06
N SER A 80 8.12 -26.71 -9.73
CA SER A 80 8.95 -27.67 -8.98
C SER A 80 8.22 -28.98 -8.73
#